data_AF-A0A3M0KJF5-F1
#
_entry.id   AF-A0A3M0KJF5-F1
#
_cell.length_a   1.000
_cell.length_b   1.000
_cell.length_c   1.000
_cell.angle_alpha   90.00
_cell.angle_beta   90.00
_cell.angle_gamma   90.00
#
_symmetry.space_group_name_H-M   'P 1'
#
loop_
_entity.id
_entity.type
_entity.pdbx_description
1 polymer ?
#
loop_
_entity_poly.entity_id
_entity_poly.type
_entity_poly.pdbx_seq_one_letter_code
_entity_poly.pdbx_strand_id
1 'polypeptide(L)'
;MKSLLFSRFLLLLPWVLIVIIVLDIDSSRAPLPAPSPRGGAEGGSGGARPPAPRRRPEAALPTIYAITPTYSRPVQKAELTRLANTFRQVSRLHWILVEDAAARSELVTRFVAGAGLPCTHLHVPTPRRYKRPGLPRATEQRNAGLAWLRQRHQHLPPPQPGVLFFADDDNTYSLELFQEVRGEQHEEYKKKSKGLQYLSESELAAFKMTEF
;
A
#
# COMPACT_ATOMS: atom_id res chain seq x y z
N MET A 1 16.88 -58.75 3.56
CA MET A 1 17.41 -57.59 4.33
C MET A 1 17.91 -56.42 3.45
N LYS A 2 17.27 -56.12 2.28
CA LYS A 2 17.73 -55.05 1.37
C LYS A 2 16.75 -53.85 1.23
N SER A 3 15.59 -53.89 1.87
CA SER A 3 14.52 -52.88 1.72
C SER A 3 14.69 -51.66 2.65
N LEU A 4 15.28 -51.83 3.84
CA LEU A 4 15.43 -50.74 4.82
C LEU A 4 16.48 -49.68 4.44
N LEU A 5 17.47 -50.03 3.61
CA LEU A 5 18.48 -49.08 3.13
C LEU A 5 17.96 -48.18 2.01
N PHE A 6 17.09 -48.72 1.13
CA PHE A 6 16.50 -47.96 0.02
C PHE A 6 15.47 -46.92 0.49
N SER A 7 14.71 -47.22 1.54
CA SER A 7 13.70 -46.30 2.10
C SER A 7 14.33 -45.06 2.76
N ARG A 8 15.45 -45.20 3.46
CA ARG A 8 16.16 -44.07 4.08
C ARG A 8 16.84 -43.18 3.04
N PHE A 9 17.27 -43.75 1.92
CA PHE A 9 17.88 -42.99 0.82
C PHE A 9 16.86 -42.10 0.10
N LEU A 10 15.64 -42.61 -0.14
CA LEU A 10 14.55 -41.83 -0.76
C LEU A 10 14.00 -40.71 0.14
N LEU A 11 14.07 -40.87 1.46
CA LEU A 11 13.70 -39.83 2.43
C LEU A 11 14.71 -38.68 2.50
N LEU A 12 15.98 -38.93 2.18
CA LEU A 12 17.05 -37.92 2.24
C LEU A 12 17.22 -37.13 0.93
N LEU A 13 16.84 -37.71 -0.21
CA LEU A 13 16.93 -37.06 -1.52
C LEU A 13 16.24 -35.67 -1.59
N PRO A 14 15.03 -35.47 -1.05
CA PRO A 14 14.38 -34.15 -1.04
C PRO A 14 15.19 -33.12 -0.24
N TRP A 15 15.78 -33.52 0.88
CA TRP A 15 16.59 -32.64 1.73
C TRP A 15 17.91 -32.25 1.05
N VAL A 16 18.56 -33.19 0.37
CA VAL A 16 19.77 -32.92 -0.41
C VAL A 16 19.45 -31.99 -1.58
N LEU A 17 18.33 -32.18 -2.27
CA LEU A 17 17.88 -31.30 -3.36
C LEU A 17 17.62 -29.87 -2.84
N ILE A 18 16.98 -29.71 -1.69
CA ILE A 18 16.75 -28.39 -1.05
C ILE A 18 18.09 -27.70 -0.75
N VAL A 19 19.08 -28.42 -0.20
CA VAL A 19 20.40 -27.85 0.09
C VAL A 19 21.13 -27.43 -1.21
N ILE A 20 21.04 -28.23 -2.27
CA ILE A 20 21.61 -27.88 -3.58
C ILE A 20 20.94 -26.61 -4.14
N ILE A 21 19.60 -26.51 -4.08
CA ILE A 21 18.87 -25.32 -4.55
C ILE A 21 19.25 -24.08 -3.72
N VAL A 22 19.35 -24.21 -2.39
CA VAL A 22 19.74 -23.09 -1.52
C VAL A 22 21.17 -22.61 -1.83
N LEU A 23 22.11 -23.53 -2.08
CA LEU A 23 23.49 -23.19 -2.43
C LEU A 23 23.64 -22.61 -3.86
N ASP A 24 22.84 -23.07 -4.82
CA ASP A 24 22.81 -22.54 -6.19
C ASP A 24 22.17 -21.14 -6.27
N ILE A 25 21.14 -20.88 -5.45
CA ILE A 25 20.50 -19.56 -5.29
C ILE A 25 21.50 -18.51 -4.79
N ASP A 26 22.41 -18.87 -3.89
CA ASP A 26 23.42 -17.96 -3.36
C ASP A 26 24.60 -17.77 -4.35
N SER A 27 24.90 -18.79 -5.15
CA SER A 27 26.00 -18.74 -6.14
C SER A 27 25.63 -18.02 -7.44
N SER A 28 24.34 -17.93 -7.80
CA SER A 28 23.89 -17.40 -9.10
C SER A 28 23.65 -15.88 -9.16
N ARG A 29 24.03 -15.10 -8.15
CA ARG A 29 23.98 -13.63 -8.22
C ARG A 29 25.18 -13.05 -8.97
N ALA A 30 25.25 -13.32 -10.27
CA ALA A 30 26.05 -12.51 -11.18
C ALA A 30 25.31 -11.18 -11.48
N PRO A 31 25.99 -10.01 -11.47
CA PRO A 31 25.38 -8.76 -11.90
C PRO A 31 24.96 -8.85 -13.38
N LEU A 32 23.71 -8.52 -13.68
CA LEU A 32 23.21 -8.45 -15.05
C LEU A 32 24.01 -7.39 -15.84
N PRO A 33 24.45 -7.68 -17.08
CA PRO A 33 25.08 -6.69 -17.94
C PRO A 33 24.06 -5.64 -18.40
N ALA A 34 24.49 -4.38 -18.45
CA ALA A 34 23.69 -3.25 -18.90
C ALA A 34 23.24 -3.40 -20.38
N PRO A 35 22.03 -2.95 -20.75
CA PRO A 35 21.56 -3.03 -22.12
C PRO A 35 22.23 -1.97 -23.00
N SER A 36 22.90 -2.41 -24.06
CA SER A 36 23.45 -1.57 -25.12
C SER A 36 22.35 -1.07 -26.07
N PRO A 37 22.46 0.14 -26.64
CA PRO A 37 21.49 0.66 -27.60
C PRO A 37 21.80 0.10 -29.00
N ARG A 38 20.84 -0.57 -29.64
CA ARG A 38 20.87 -0.84 -31.08
C ARG A 38 19.58 -0.37 -31.73
N GLY A 39 19.75 0.56 -32.65
CA GLY A 39 18.72 1.07 -33.56
C GLY A 39 18.49 0.18 -34.79
N GLY A 40 17.49 0.58 -35.56
CA GLY A 40 16.96 -0.03 -36.80
C GLY A 40 15.45 -0.27 -36.63
N ALA A 41 14.53 0.59 -37.09
CA ALA A 41 14.06 0.80 -38.48
C ALA A 41 13.73 -0.55 -39.16
N GLU A 42 12.58 -0.86 -39.74
CA GLU A 42 11.30 -0.21 -40.12
C GLU A 42 10.36 -1.38 -40.53
N GLY A 43 9.03 -1.20 -40.56
CA GLY A 43 8.15 -2.06 -41.39
C GLY A 43 6.74 -2.38 -40.85
N GLY A 44 5.77 -1.50 -41.13
CA GLY A 44 4.38 -1.80 -41.52
C GLY A 44 3.45 -2.67 -40.66
N SER A 45 2.42 -2.06 -40.06
CA SER A 45 1.05 -2.07 -40.62
C SER A 45 0.11 -1.26 -39.72
N GLY A 46 -0.77 -0.48 -40.33
CA GLY A 46 -1.66 0.46 -39.65
C GLY A 46 -2.81 -0.25 -38.92
N GLY A 47 -2.68 -0.34 -37.60
CA GLY A 47 -3.81 -0.43 -36.69
C GLY A 47 -3.66 0.70 -35.68
N ALA A 48 -4.62 1.62 -35.62
CA ALA A 48 -4.63 2.71 -34.65
C ALA A 48 -4.69 2.12 -33.23
N ARG A 49 -3.51 1.90 -32.63
CA ARG A 49 -3.38 1.55 -31.22
C ARG A 49 -4.03 2.69 -30.43
N PRO A 50 -5.02 2.41 -29.56
CA PRO A 50 -5.60 3.45 -28.73
C PRO A 50 -4.45 4.14 -27.97
N PRO A 51 -4.48 5.47 -27.83
CA PRO A 51 -3.39 6.19 -27.20
C PRO A 51 -3.15 5.59 -25.81
N ALA A 52 -1.94 5.08 -25.59
CA ALA A 52 -1.53 4.61 -24.27
C ALA A 52 -1.84 5.74 -23.27
N PRO A 53 -2.39 5.42 -22.08
CA PRO A 53 -2.73 6.43 -21.11
C PRO A 53 -1.49 7.29 -20.84
N ARG A 54 -1.64 8.61 -21.04
CA ARG A 54 -0.55 9.58 -20.83
C ARG A 54 -0.01 9.37 -19.42
N ARG A 55 1.19 8.81 -19.28
CA ARG A 55 1.91 8.71 -18.00
C ARG A 55 2.13 10.14 -17.50
N ARG A 56 1.29 10.59 -16.57
CA ARG A 56 1.50 11.84 -15.85
C ARG A 56 2.86 11.73 -15.12
N PRO A 57 3.67 12.79 -15.08
CA PRO A 57 4.89 12.78 -14.27
C PRO A 57 4.55 12.34 -12.85
N GLU A 58 5.25 11.34 -12.32
CA GLU A 58 4.93 10.71 -11.03
C GLU A 58 4.90 11.73 -9.88
N ALA A 59 5.73 12.79 -9.98
CA ALA A 59 5.76 13.90 -9.04
C ALA A 59 4.45 14.70 -8.93
N ALA A 60 3.57 14.64 -9.94
CA ALA A 60 2.30 15.35 -9.98
C ALA A 60 1.09 14.51 -9.55
N LEU A 61 1.30 13.25 -9.15
CA LEU A 61 0.20 12.37 -8.74
C LEU A 61 -0.21 12.64 -7.29
N PRO A 62 -1.53 12.70 -6.98
CA PRO A 62 -2.00 12.79 -5.61
C PRO A 62 -1.49 11.63 -4.76
N THR A 63 -1.06 11.93 -3.52
CA THR A 63 -0.62 10.89 -2.58
C THR A 63 -1.82 10.12 -2.06
N ILE A 64 -1.76 8.79 -2.05
CA ILE A 64 -2.79 7.95 -1.42
C ILE A 64 -2.36 7.67 0.02
N TYR A 65 -3.18 8.09 0.98
CA TYR A 65 -3.04 7.74 2.39
C TYR A 65 -3.94 6.55 2.70
N ALA A 66 -3.34 5.37 2.78
CA ALA A 66 -4.06 4.14 3.09
C ALA A 66 -4.09 3.94 4.61
N ILE A 67 -5.26 4.07 5.25
CA ILE A 67 -5.43 3.74 6.67
C ILE A 67 -5.80 2.27 6.80
N THR A 68 -4.92 1.49 7.43
CA THR A 68 -5.13 0.06 7.67
C THR A 68 -5.20 -0.22 9.17
N PRO A 69 -6.38 -0.52 9.70
CA PRO A 69 -6.49 -1.09 11.03
C PRO A 69 -6.00 -2.54 11.02
N THR A 70 -5.28 -2.95 12.06
CA THR A 70 -4.87 -4.35 12.24
C THR A 70 -4.93 -4.74 13.72
N TYR A 71 -4.95 -6.03 14.00
CA TYR A 71 -4.91 -6.56 15.36
C TYR A 71 -4.21 -7.92 15.40
N SER A 72 -3.64 -8.25 16.55
CA SER A 72 -2.92 -9.50 16.74
C SER A 72 -3.83 -10.72 16.60
N ARG A 73 -3.50 -11.55 15.60
CA ARG A 73 -4.14 -12.83 15.31
C ARG A 73 -3.16 -13.74 14.56
N PRO A 74 -3.37 -15.07 14.52
CA PRO A 74 -2.43 -16.00 13.90
C PRO A 74 -2.03 -15.63 12.47
N VAL A 75 -2.98 -15.13 11.67
CA VAL A 75 -2.75 -14.78 10.26
C VAL A 75 -2.22 -13.35 10.05
N GLN A 76 -2.12 -12.51 11.09
CA GLN A 76 -1.84 -11.08 10.97
C GLN A 76 -0.62 -10.78 10.07
N LYS A 77 0.50 -11.48 10.30
CA LYS A 77 1.72 -11.28 9.52
C LYS A 77 1.53 -11.63 8.05
N ALA A 78 0.77 -12.69 7.74
CA ALA A 78 0.50 -13.09 6.37
C ALA A 78 -0.38 -12.06 5.65
N GLU A 79 -1.42 -11.55 6.33
CA GLU A 79 -2.31 -10.51 5.81
C GLU A 79 -1.55 -9.23 5.49
N LEU A 80 -0.74 -8.75 6.44
CA LEU A 80 0.10 -7.57 6.22
C LEU A 80 1.12 -7.79 5.12
N THR A 81 1.69 -9.00 5.00
CA THR A 81 2.67 -9.32 3.95
C THR A 81 2.07 -9.22 2.57
N ARG A 82 0.91 -9.86 2.32
CA ARG A 82 0.26 -9.78 1.00
C ARG A 82 -0.18 -8.36 0.68
N LEU A 83 -0.70 -7.62 1.66
CA LEU A 83 -1.12 -6.25 1.47
C LEU A 83 0.06 -5.33 1.15
N ALA A 84 1.17 -5.46 1.86
CA ALA A 84 2.40 -4.70 1.59
C ALA A 84 2.95 -5.00 0.19
N ASN A 85 2.91 -6.26 -0.26
CA ASN A 85 3.31 -6.62 -1.62
C ASN A 85 2.48 -5.90 -2.70
N THR A 86 1.17 -5.74 -2.47
CA THR A 86 0.30 -4.93 -3.34
C THR A 86 0.65 -3.44 -3.25
N PHE A 87 0.73 -2.88 -2.04
CA PHE A 87 0.96 -1.44 -1.82
C PHE A 87 2.31 -0.96 -2.35
N ARG A 88 3.35 -1.79 -2.32
CA ARG A 88 4.67 -1.47 -2.90
C ARG A 88 4.62 -1.19 -4.41
N GLN A 89 3.60 -1.66 -5.10
CA GLN A 89 3.43 -1.44 -6.54
C GLN A 89 2.66 -0.14 -6.84
N VAL A 90 2.11 0.51 -5.81
CA VAL A 90 1.33 1.74 -5.96
C VAL A 90 2.23 2.96 -5.76
N SER A 91 2.47 3.71 -6.84
CA SER A 91 3.23 4.97 -6.80
C SER A 91 2.62 5.94 -5.80
N ARG A 92 3.42 6.64 -4.99
CA ARG A 92 2.96 7.69 -4.04
C ARG A 92 1.86 7.22 -3.08
N LEU A 93 2.04 6.03 -2.51
CA LEU A 93 1.24 5.55 -1.39
C LEU A 93 1.99 5.77 -0.07
N HIS A 94 1.29 6.33 0.92
CA HIS A 94 1.74 6.42 2.31
C HIS A 94 0.83 5.56 3.17
N TRP A 95 1.40 4.53 3.80
CA TRP A 95 0.63 3.56 4.57
C TRP A 95 0.54 3.96 6.04
N ILE A 96 -0.67 4.08 6.57
CA ILE A 96 -0.94 4.39 7.98
C ILE A 96 -1.46 3.12 8.62
N LEU A 97 -0.57 2.37 9.25
CA LEU A 97 -0.88 1.10 9.90
C LEU A 97 -1.17 1.34 11.38
N VAL A 98 -2.38 0.98 11.83
CA VAL A 98 -2.86 1.28 13.19
C VAL A 98 -3.25 -0.01 13.91
N GLU A 99 -2.50 -0.37 14.95
CA GLU A 99 -2.78 -1.58 15.75
C GLU A 99 -3.89 -1.34 16.78
N ASP A 100 -4.85 -2.28 16.89
CA ASP A 100 -5.73 -2.43 18.07
C ASP A 100 -4.93 -3.06 19.22
N ALA A 101 -4.07 -2.25 19.82
CA ALA A 101 -3.20 -2.63 20.92
C ALA A 101 -2.88 -1.43 21.83
N ALA A 102 -2.57 -1.72 23.09
CA ALA A 102 -2.17 -0.70 24.06
C ALA A 102 -0.77 -0.12 23.76
N ALA A 103 0.05 -0.85 23.00
CA ALA A 103 1.38 -0.44 22.53
C ALA A 103 1.64 -1.06 21.15
N ARG A 104 2.60 -0.49 20.43
CA ARG A 104 3.10 -1.09 19.17
C ARG A 104 3.71 -2.46 19.42
N SER A 105 3.35 -3.45 18.62
CA SER A 105 3.91 -4.79 18.72
C SER A 105 5.28 -4.86 18.04
N GLU A 106 6.15 -5.72 18.57
CA GLU A 106 7.46 -5.96 17.96
C GLU A 106 7.33 -6.60 16.56
N LEU A 107 6.34 -7.48 16.37
CA LEU A 107 6.05 -8.10 15.08
C LEU A 107 5.80 -7.04 14.02
N VAL A 108 4.85 -6.13 14.26
CA VAL A 108 4.48 -5.11 13.28
C VAL A 108 5.61 -4.09 13.10
N THR A 109 6.28 -3.69 14.19
CA THR A 109 7.44 -2.78 14.14
C THR A 109 8.55 -3.30 13.23
N ARG A 110 8.96 -4.57 13.41
CA ARG A 110 9.99 -5.21 12.57
C ARG A 110 9.49 -5.41 11.14
N PHE A 111 8.22 -5.78 10.97
CA PHE A 111 7.61 -5.96 9.66
C PHE A 111 7.65 -4.67 8.83
N VAL A 112 7.14 -3.55 9.36
CA VAL A 112 7.09 -2.29 8.61
C VAL A 112 8.48 -1.73 8.30
N ALA A 113 9.46 -1.94 9.20
CA ALA A 113 10.85 -1.55 8.96
C ALA A 113 11.47 -2.26 7.74
N GLY A 114 11.09 -3.53 7.49
CA GLY A 114 11.54 -4.31 6.33
C GLY A 114 10.62 -4.24 5.11
N ALA A 115 9.45 -3.62 5.21
CA ALA A 115 8.44 -3.68 4.16
C ALA A 115 8.78 -2.84 2.92
N GLY A 116 9.64 -1.82 3.06
CA GLY A 116 10.13 -1.02 1.93
C GLY A 116 9.08 -0.07 1.32
N LEU A 117 8.10 0.38 2.12
CA LEU A 117 7.14 1.41 1.74
C LEU A 117 7.05 2.52 2.79
N PRO A 118 6.74 3.78 2.42
CA PRO A 118 6.51 4.85 3.38
C PRO A 118 5.37 4.47 4.33
N CYS A 119 5.66 4.40 5.62
CA CYS A 119 4.70 3.93 6.61
C CYS A 119 4.73 4.77 7.89
N THR A 120 3.55 5.09 8.41
CA THR A 120 3.34 5.55 9.78
C THR A 120 2.75 4.41 10.58
N HIS A 121 3.42 4.02 11.65
CA HIS A 121 2.98 2.96 12.55
C HIS A 121 2.42 3.56 13.85
N LEU A 122 1.11 3.42 14.05
CA LEU A 122 0.34 3.91 15.19
C LEU A 122 -0.27 2.74 15.97
N HIS A 123 -0.82 3.03 17.15
CA HIS A 123 -1.61 2.09 17.93
C HIS A 123 -2.68 2.82 18.74
N VAL A 124 -3.82 2.16 18.94
CA VAL A 124 -4.86 2.59 19.87
C VAL A 124 -5.69 1.36 20.27
N PRO A 125 -5.86 1.07 21.57
CA PRO A 125 -6.66 -0.09 21.98
C PRO A 125 -8.15 0.22 21.84
N THR A 126 -8.91 -0.70 21.25
CA THR A 126 -10.36 -0.63 21.29
C THR A 126 -10.84 -0.95 22.72
N PRO A 127 -11.68 -0.11 23.35
CA PRO A 127 -12.23 -0.40 24.66
C PRO A 127 -12.98 -1.75 24.70
N ARG A 128 -12.81 -2.54 25.77
CA ARG A 128 -13.39 -3.89 25.90
C ARG A 128 -14.90 -3.94 25.64
N ARG A 129 -15.64 -2.90 26.03
CA ARG A 129 -17.09 -2.78 25.81
C ARG A 129 -17.50 -2.81 24.33
N TYR A 130 -16.59 -2.46 23.43
CA TYR A 130 -16.82 -2.45 21.98
C TYR A 130 -16.27 -3.68 21.26
N LYS A 131 -15.60 -4.61 21.95
CA LYS A 131 -15.10 -5.88 21.40
C LYS A 131 -16.16 -6.99 21.44
N ARG A 132 -17.41 -6.68 21.12
CA ARG A 132 -18.52 -7.65 21.10
C ARG A 132 -18.85 -8.07 19.67
N PRO A 133 -19.27 -9.33 19.43
CA PRO A 133 -19.79 -9.74 18.13
C PRO A 133 -20.93 -8.82 17.67
N GLY A 134 -20.93 -8.47 16.38
CA GLY A 134 -21.94 -7.58 15.78
C GLY A 134 -21.67 -6.08 15.94
N LEU A 135 -20.67 -5.65 16.72
CA LEU A 135 -20.25 -4.25 16.75
C LEU A 135 -19.23 -3.94 15.65
N PRO A 136 -19.24 -2.72 15.09
CA PRO A 136 -18.22 -2.29 14.14
C PRO A 136 -16.82 -2.42 14.73
N ARG A 137 -15.93 -3.08 13.97
CA ARG A 137 -14.51 -3.18 14.32
C ARG A 137 -13.76 -1.98 13.74
N ALA A 138 -12.58 -1.73 14.29
CA ALA A 138 -11.60 -0.79 13.77
C ALA A 138 -11.93 0.73 13.86
N THR A 139 -13.04 1.13 14.50
CA THR A 139 -13.44 2.55 14.57
C THR A 139 -12.37 3.44 15.20
N GLU A 140 -11.83 3.04 16.35
CA GLU A 140 -10.80 3.81 17.05
C GLU A 140 -9.52 3.95 16.20
N GLN A 141 -9.15 2.87 15.52
CA GLN A 141 -7.96 2.80 14.68
C GLN A 141 -8.08 3.69 13.45
N ARG A 142 -9.26 3.68 12.79
CA ARG A 142 -9.56 4.58 11.67
C ARG A 142 -9.53 6.04 12.13
N ASN A 143 -10.13 6.35 13.27
CA ASN A 143 -10.13 7.70 13.85
C ASN A 143 -8.71 8.17 14.23
N ALA A 144 -7.87 7.29 14.77
CA ALA A 144 -6.48 7.62 15.06
C ALA A 144 -5.68 7.94 13.79
N GLY A 145 -5.90 7.19 12.70
CA GLY A 145 -5.30 7.50 11.40
C GLY A 145 -5.76 8.85 10.83
N LEU A 146 -7.06 9.16 10.96
CA LEU A 146 -7.61 10.47 10.59
C LEU A 146 -7.01 11.61 11.42
N ALA A 147 -6.91 11.43 12.73
CA ALA A 147 -6.34 12.41 13.64
C ALA A 147 -4.87 12.70 13.29
N TRP A 148 -4.10 11.65 13.03
CA TRP A 148 -2.70 11.78 12.59
C TRP A 148 -2.60 12.55 11.26
N LEU A 149 -3.46 12.25 10.29
CA LEU A 149 -3.49 12.98 9.01
C LEU A 149 -3.78 14.47 9.20
N ARG A 150 -4.81 14.81 9.99
CA ARG A 150 -5.15 16.20 10.29
C ARG A 150 -3.96 16.91 10.94
N GLN A 151 -3.36 16.31 11.96
CA GLN A 151 -2.21 16.90 12.66
C GLN A 151 -1.00 17.10 11.74
N ARG A 152 -0.69 16.11 10.89
CA ARG A 152 0.41 16.20 9.93
C ARG A 152 0.25 17.39 8.98
N HIS A 153 -0.98 17.65 8.54
CA HIS A 153 -1.27 18.69 7.53
C HIS A 153 -1.58 20.07 8.12
N GLN A 154 -1.76 20.19 9.45
CA GLN A 154 -2.02 21.48 10.12
C GLN A 154 -0.86 22.50 9.97
N HIS A 155 0.38 22.04 9.88
CA HIS A 155 1.57 22.89 9.86
C HIS A 155 2.30 22.91 8.52
N LEU A 156 1.76 22.23 7.51
CA LEU A 156 2.33 22.20 6.18
C LEU A 156 1.72 23.33 5.32
N PRO A 157 2.47 23.84 4.31
CA PRO A 157 1.88 24.66 3.24
C PRO A 157 0.64 23.95 2.66
N PRO A 158 -0.29 24.68 2.01
CA PRO A 158 -1.56 24.12 1.53
C PRO A 158 -1.34 22.73 0.93
N PRO A 159 -2.04 21.71 1.45
CA PRO A 159 -1.66 20.34 1.22
C PRO A 159 -1.66 20.04 -0.27
N GLN A 160 -0.60 19.36 -0.74
CA GLN A 160 -0.66 18.72 -2.05
C GLN A 160 -1.91 17.83 -2.09
N PRO A 161 -2.63 17.76 -3.22
CA PRO A 161 -3.83 16.94 -3.33
C PRO A 161 -3.51 15.50 -2.91
N GLY A 162 -4.34 14.97 -2.03
CA GLY A 162 -4.18 13.65 -1.44
C GLY A 162 -5.52 12.94 -1.37
N VAL A 163 -5.48 11.62 -1.38
CA VAL A 163 -6.65 10.75 -1.35
C VAL A 163 -6.56 9.90 -0.10
N LEU A 164 -7.61 9.89 0.71
CA LEU A 164 -7.74 8.98 1.83
C LEU A 164 -8.40 7.69 1.35
N PHE A 165 -7.87 6.54 1.77
CA PHE A 165 -8.43 5.23 1.49
C PHE A 165 -8.41 4.37 2.76
N PHE A 166 -9.57 3.84 3.17
CA PHE A 166 -9.64 2.88 4.28
C PHE A 166 -9.43 1.47 3.74
N ALA A 167 -8.35 0.82 4.16
CA ALA A 167 -7.94 -0.49 3.66
C ALA A 167 -7.77 -1.50 4.79
N ASP A 168 -8.78 -2.32 5.06
CA ASP A 168 -8.68 -3.41 6.05
C ASP A 168 -7.62 -4.45 5.62
N ASP A 169 -6.92 -5.03 6.60
CA ASP A 169 -5.73 -5.86 6.35
C ASP A 169 -6.04 -7.21 5.67
N ASP A 170 -7.28 -7.70 5.78
CA ASP A 170 -7.75 -8.97 5.21
C ASP A 170 -8.50 -8.82 3.87
N ASN A 171 -8.61 -7.62 3.32
CA ASN A 171 -9.17 -7.41 1.99
C ASN A 171 -8.16 -7.66 0.87
N THR A 172 -8.68 -7.87 -0.34
CA THR A 172 -7.89 -8.01 -1.56
C THR A 172 -8.12 -6.81 -2.46
N TYR A 173 -7.05 -6.19 -2.94
CA TYR A 173 -7.08 -4.97 -3.74
C TYR A 173 -6.43 -5.21 -5.10
N SER A 174 -7.10 -4.78 -6.17
CA SER A 174 -6.51 -4.68 -7.49
C SER A 174 -5.64 -3.41 -7.60
N LEU A 175 -4.67 -3.40 -8.52
CA LEU A 175 -3.83 -2.20 -8.71
C LEU A 175 -4.61 -1.09 -9.43
N GLU A 176 -5.57 -1.48 -10.26
CA GLU A 176 -6.48 -0.62 -11.01
C GLU A 176 -7.30 0.28 -10.07
N LEU A 177 -7.75 -0.26 -8.93
CA LEU A 177 -8.51 0.49 -7.92
C LEU A 177 -7.76 1.75 -7.47
N PHE A 178 -6.44 1.67 -7.24
CA PHE A 178 -5.66 2.83 -6.79
C PHE A 178 -5.50 3.88 -7.89
N GLN A 179 -5.68 3.53 -9.16
CA GLN A 179 -5.73 4.49 -10.26
C GLN A 179 -7.09 5.19 -10.31
N GLU A 180 -8.17 4.45 -10.10
CA GLU A 180 -9.55 4.95 -10.10
C GLU A 180 -9.78 5.95 -8.96
N VAL A 181 -9.52 5.56 -7.71
CA VAL A 181 -9.74 6.42 -6.53
C VAL A 181 -8.89 7.70 -6.64
N ARG A 182 -7.68 7.60 -7.22
CA ARG A 182 -6.84 8.77 -7.49
C ARG A 182 -7.41 9.69 -8.56
N GLY A 183 -8.02 9.11 -9.61
CA GLY A 183 -8.62 9.86 -10.71
C GLY A 183 -9.87 10.62 -10.28
N GLU A 184 -10.82 9.92 -9.64
CA GLU A 184 -12.12 10.47 -9.26
C GLU A 184 -11.98 11.66 -8.30
N GLN A 185 -11.23 11.48 -7.21
CA GLN A 185 -11.04 12.51 -6.18
C GLN A 185 -10.28 13.74 -6.71
N HIS A 186 -9.34 13.52 -7.64
CA HIS A 186 -8.60 14.62 -8.26
C HIS A 186 -9.47 15.46 -9.19
N GLU A 187 -10.33 14.82 -9.98
CA GLU A 187 -11.26 15.55 -10.85
C GLU A 187 -12.38 16.23 -10.07
N GLU A 188 -12.85 15.64 -8.95
CA GLU A 188 -13.76 16.31 -8.02
C GLU A 188 -13.10 17.54 -7.38
N TYR A 189 -11.88 17.42 -6.87
CA TYR A 189 -11.12 18.54 -6.30
C TYR A 189 -10.94 19.67 -7.30
N LYS A 190 -10.60 19.36 -8.56
CA LYS A 190 -10.50 20.36 -9.63
C LYS A 190 -11.82 21.07 -9.90
N LYS A 191 -12.94 20.34 -9.91
CA LYS A 191 -14.27 20.93 -10.09
C LYS A 191 -14.62 21.87 -8.94
N LYS A 192 -14.42 21.44 -7.69
CA LYS A 192 -14.61 22.29 -6.49
C LYS A 192 -13.70 23.53 -6.53
N SER A 193 -12.42 23.36 -6.85
CA SER A 193 -11.44 24.46 -6.88
C SER A 193 -11.75 25.49 -7.97
N LYS A 194 -12.15 25.04 -9.17
CA LYS A 194 -12.63 25.94 -10.23
C LYS A 194 -13.91 26.66 -9.83
N GLY A 195 -14.86 25.98 -9.18
CA GLY A 195 -16.09 26.61 -8.67
C GLY A 195 -15.80 27.66 -7.59
N LEU A 196 -14.86 27.38 -6.68
CA LEU A 196 -14.38 28.32 -5.65
C LEU A 196 -13.69 29.54 -6.25
N GLN A 197 -13.09 29.42 -7.43
CA GLN A 197 -12.43 30.53 -8.13
C GLN A 197 -13.42 31.59 -8.65
N TYR A 198 -14.73 31.29 -8.64
CA TYR A 198 -15.82 32.20 -8.99
C TYR A 198 -16.65 32.67 -7.79
N LEU A 199 -16.30 32.27 -6.56
CA LEU A 199 -16.99 32.70 -5.34
C LEU A 199 -16.37 33.98 -4.78
N SER A 200 -17.21 34.88 -4.27
CA SER A 200 -16.76 36.09 -3.59
C SER A 200 -16.08 35.77 -2.25
N GLU A 201 -15.27 36.70 -1.71
CA GLU A 201 -14.49 36.45 -0.47
C GLU A 201 -15.36 36.07 0.74
N SER A 202 -16.59 36.61 0.83
CA SER A 202 -17.55 36.27 1.88
C SER A 202 -18.09 34.85 1.76
N GLU A 203 -18.34 34.38 0.53
CA GLU A 203 -18.77 33.01 0.25
C GLU A 203 -17.64 32.00 0.48
N LEU A 204 -16.41 32.38 0.18
CA LEU A 204 -15.21 31.58 0.45
C LEU A 204 -14.94 31.42 1.95
N ALA A 205 -15.21 32.46 2.75
CA ALA A 205 -15.11 32.42 4.21
C ALA A 205 -16.18 31.52 4.83
N ALA A 206 -17.42 31.55 4.30
CA ALA A 206 -18.49 30.68 4.73
C ALA A 206 -18.20 29.20 4.38
N PHE A 207 -17.69 28.92 3.17
CA PHE A 207 -17.37 27.56 2.73
C PHE A 207 -16.23 26.90 3.53
N LYS A 208 -15.19 27.67 3.89
CA LYS A 208 -14.07 27.17 4.72
C LYS A 208 -14.47 26.86 6.17
N MET A 209 -15.58 27.41 6.66
CA MET A 209 -16.10 27.11 8.00
C MET A 209 -16.90 25.81 8.05
N THR A 210 -17.37 25.30 6.91
CA THR A 210 -18.27 24.12 6.84
C THR A 210 -17.57 22.80 6.57
N GLU A 211 -16.36 22.78 6.01
CA GLU A 211 -15.54 21.57 5.84
C GLU A 211 -14.55 21.41 7.01
N PHE A 212 -15.03 20.88 8.16
CA PHE A 212 -14.20 20.25 9.21
C PHE A 212 -14.90 19.03 9.81
#